data_AF-A0A3D0LWV7-F1
#
_entry.id   AF-A0A3D0LWV7-F1
#
_cell.length_a   1.000
_cell.length_b   1.000
_cell.length_c   1.000
_cell.angle_alpha   90.00
_cell.angle_beta   90.00
_cell.angle_gamma   90.00
#
_symmetry.space_group_name_H-M   'P 1'
#
loop_
_entity.id
_entity.type
_entity.pdbx_description
1 polymer ?
#
loop_
_entity_poly.entity_id
_entity_poly.type
_entity_poly.pdbx_seq_one_letter_code
_entity_poly.pdbx_strand_id
1 'polypeptide(L)'
;MGRQKEMKQRSAGFSLVELMVGMVIGLLGVLVIMQVFTASESQKRTTSGGADAQMNGAIALYTVTRDISMAGYGLTSAQSGFDYFGCTIRAYNALAPSPGTFNFSLVPLKIDQGAGGAPDEIEVTYGSSDGLAVGVPFDQQSGASANYKIQNGTLRDSFQIGDLVIAVEQGKDCSLAQVTGLPGSAACAGGSGSGQTDVVVHNAGNFKNPYKSCSTVSSNYNKPGGLGITYTSGLLFNIGPEPVVNKYEIDDNALELKTRFPYVASEDSDNDGYSDYQLVNEVVDLQAEYGMDDGVDNGTVSNATYAANDGVIDEFTTTTPANATQWGQLLAVRIGLVARSGAREVGTVTTSAPTWAGGAFTHVTTLADWQHYRYKVFETVTPLRNMIWRQ
;
A
#
# COMPACT_ATOMS: atom_id res chain seq x y z
N MET A 1 81.18 -62.16 -28.90
CA MET A 1 80.21 -61.31 -29.64
C MET A 1 79.11 -62.24 -30.12
N GLY A 2 77.90 -62.29 -29.57
CA GLY A 2 77.07 -61.20 -29.06
C GLY A 2 75.86 -61.12 -29.98
N ARG A 3 74.69 -61.61 -29.53
CA ARG A 3 73.40 -61.20 -30.10
C ARG A 3 72.28 -61.53 -29.10
N GLN A 4 71.95 -60.53 -28.29
CA GLN A 4 70.69 -60.48 -27.55
C GLN A 4 69.55 -60.52 -28.58
N LYS A 5 68.63 -61.48 -28.42
CA LYS A 5 67.35 -61.48 -29.12
C LYS A 5 66.47 -60.43 -28.44
N GLU A 6 66.37 -59.25 -29.02
CA GLU A 6 65.30 -58.32 -28.68
C GLU A 6 63.96 -58.98 -29.04
N MET A 7 63.16 -59.30 -28.02
CA MET A 7 61.75 -59.65 -28.21
C MET A 7 61.00 -58.40 -28.63
N LYS A 8 60.85 -58.24 -29.95
CA LYS A 8 59.98 -57.22 -30.55
C LYS A 8 58.54 -57.55 -30.16
N GLN A 9 58.01 -56.92 -29.11
CA GLN A 9 56.60 -56.98 -28.76
C GLN A 9 55.79 -56.50 -29.97
N ARG A 10 54.97 -57.39 -30.54
CA ARG A 10 54.02 -57.01 -31.59
C ARG A 10 52.94 -56.15 -30.96
N SER A 11 52.97 -54.85 -31.24
CA SER A 11 51.85 -53.95 -30.99
C SER A 11 50.68 -54.39 -31.86
N ALA A 12 49.65 -54.98 -31.27
CA ALA A 12 48.38 -55.19 -31.97
C ALA A 12 47.76 -53.79 -32.17
N GLY A 13 47.71 -53.33 -33.42
CA GLY A 13 47.00 -52.09 -33.77
C GLY A 13 45.50 -52.28 -33.61
N PHE A 14 44.80 -51.23 -33.15
CA PHE A 14 43.35 -51.23 -33.01
C PHE A 14 42.66 -51.44 -34.38
N SER A 15 41.63 -52.28 -34.42
CA SER A 15 40.80 -52.40 -35.61
C SER A 15 39.90 -51.17 -35.78
N LEU A 16 39.53 -50.85 -37.02
CA LEU A 16 38.61 -49.75 -37.33
C LEU A 16 37.27 -49.90 -36.60
N VAL A 17 36.83 -51.14 -36.38
CA VAL A 17 35.61 -51.48 -35.63
C VAL A 17 35.73 -51.11 -34.16
N GLU A 18 36.87 -51.38 -33.50
CA GLU A 18 37.08 -50.98 -32.09
C GLU A 18 37.08 -49.47 -31.89
N LEU A 19 37.63 -48.71 -32.85
CA LEU A 19 37.55 -47.24 -32.82
C LEU A 19 36.11 -46.73 -33.01
N MET A 20 35.34 -47.34 -33.91
CA MET A 20 33.93 -46.99 -34.10
C MET A 20 33.10 -47.32 -32.85
N VAL A 21 33.30 -48.49 -32.24
CA VAL A 21 32.59 -48.89 -31.02
C VAL A 21 32.98 -47.99 -29.84
N GLY A 22 34.27 -47.68 -29.67
CA GLY A 22 34.75 -46.79 -28.62
C GLY A 22 34.17 -45.37 -28.73
N MET A 23 34.09 -44.83 -29.94
CA MET A 23 33.46 -43.52 -30.19
C MET A 23 31.96 -43.53 -29.90
N VAL A 24 31.25 -44.60 -30.29
CA VAL A 24 29.81 -44.75 -30.03
C VAL A 24 29.53 -44.83 -28.54
N ILE A 25 30.29 -45.62 -27.78
CA ILE A 25 30.13 -45.71 -26.32
C ILE A 25 30.47 -44.38 -25.65
N GLY A 26 31.51 -43.68 -26.10
CA GLY A 26 31.85 -42.34 -25.61
C GLY A 26 30.74 -41.31 -25.84
N LEU A 27 30.15 -41.31 -27.05
CA LEU A 27 29.02 -40.42 -27.38
C LEU A 27 27.77 -40.75 -26.56
N LEU A 28 27.44 -42.04 -26.39
CA LEU A 28 26.34 -42.45 -25.52
C LEU A 28 26.57 -42.01 -24.06
N GLY A 29 27.81 -42.13 -23.57
CA GLY A 29 28.19 -41.67 -22.23
C GLY A 29 27.96 -40.16 -22.06
N VAL A 30 28.43 -39.34 -23.01
CA VAL A 30 28.24 -37.88 -22.97
C VAL A 30 26.75 -37.51 -23.06
N LEU A 31 25.96 -38.21 -23.90
CA LEU A 31 24.52 -37.99 -24.00
C LEU A 31 23.80 -38.23 -22.67
N VAL A 32 24.09 -39.35 -21.99
CA VAL A 32 23.50 -39.65 -20.69
C VAL A 32 23.89 -38.60 -19.64
N ILE A 33 25.16 -38.20 -19.60
CA ILE A 33 25.62 -37.15 -18.67
C ILE A 33 24.91 -35.82 -18.94
N MET A 34 24.76 -35.43 -20.21
CA MET A 34 24.06 -34.21 -20.58
C MET A 34 22.56 -34.25 -20.22
N GLN A 35 21.90 -35.40 -20.34
CA GLN A 35 20.51 -35.57 -19.90
C GLN A 35 20.36 -35.37 -18.39
N VAL A 36 21.24 -35.98 -17.59
CA VAL A 36 21.22 -35.81 -16.13
C VAL A 36 21.52 -34.37 -15.73
N PHE A 37 22.50 -33.75 -16.39
CA PHE A 37 22.86 -32.36 -16.13
C PHE A 37 21.72 -31.39 -16.45
N THR A 38 21.09 -31.54 -17.62
CA THR A 38 19.94 -30.70 -18.02
C THR A 38 18.74 -30.88 -17.09
N ALA A 39 18.45 -32.12 -16.66
CA ALA A 39 17.42 -32.37 -15.66
C ALA A 39 17.74 -31.71 -14.31
N SER A 40 18.99 -31.79 -13.85
CA SER A 40 19.44 -31.16 -12.61
C SER A 40 19.37 -29.63 -12.67
N GLU A 41 19.79 -29.00 -13.76
CA GLU A 41 19.70 -27.54 -13.93
C GLU A 41 18.24 -27.07 -14.07
N SER A 42 17.38 -27.85 -14.74
CA SER A 42 15.94 -27.58 -14.77
C SER A 42 15.35 -27.62 -13.36
N GLN A 43 15.63 -28.68 -12.60
CA GLN A 43 15.14 -28.82 -11.23
C GLN A 43 15.64 -27.69 -10.33
N LYS A 44 16.90 -27.30 -10.46
CA LYS A 44 17.50 -26.18 -9.73
C LYS A 44 16.80 -24.85 -10.03
N ARG A 45 16.52 -24.56 -11.31
CA ARG A 45 15.77 -23.36 -11.71
C ARG A 45 14.35 -23.35 -11.15
N THR A 46 13.64 -24.48 -11.22
CA THR A 46 12.29 -24.61 -10.64
C THR A 46 12.31 -24.39 -9.13
N THR A 47 13.26 -25.00 -8.41
CA THR A 47 13.38 -24.84 -6.96
C THR A 47 13.72 -23.40 -6.57
N SER A 48 14.65 -22.76 -7.29
CA SER A 48 14.98 -21.34 -7.04
C SER A 48 13.79 -20.44 -7.33
N GLY A 49 13.16 -20.57 -8.49
CA GLY A 49 12.01 -19.73 -8.87
C GLY A 49 10.80 -19.93 -7.94
N GLY A 50 10.61 -21.12 -7.38
CA GLY A 50 9.61 -21.36 -6.34
C GLY A 50 9.94 -20.68 -5.01
N ALA A 51 11.22 -20.68 -4.61
CA ALA A 51 11.68 -19.98 -3.41
C ALA A 51 11.54 -18.45 -3.56
N ASP A 52 11.86 -17.91 -4.73
CA ASP A 52 11.71 -16.48 -5.04
C ASP A 52 10.23 -16.06 -4.99
N ALA A 53 9.32 -16.84 -5.60
CA ALA A 53 7.88 -16.60 -5.51
C ALA A 53 7.38 -16.62 -4.05
N GLN A 54 7.93 -17.51 -3.22
CA GLN A 54 7.57 -17.59 -1.82
C GLN A 54 8.05 -16.36 -1.03
N MET A 55 9.29 -15.92 -1.26
CA MET A 55 9.86 -14.75 -0.58
C MET A 55 9.17 -13.46 -1.02
N ASN A 56 9.01 -13.24 -2.32
CA ASN A 56 8.39 -12.03 -2.86
C ASN A 56 6.94 -11.90 -2.41
N GLY A 57 6.15 -12.97 -2.52
CA GLY A 57 4.76 -12.95 -2.06
C GLY A 57 4.61 -12.74 -0.55
N ALA A 58 5.53 -13.28 0.26
CA ALA A 58 5.54 -13.05 1.71
C ALA A 58 5.89 -11.60 2.07
N ILE A 59 6.89 -11.00 1.40
CA ILE A 59 7.26 -9.59 1.59
C ILE A 59 6.13 -8.66 1.15
N ALA A 60 5.51 -8.95 0.00
CA ALA A 60 4.36 -8.22 -0.53
C ALA A 60 3.23 -8.15 0.50
N LEU A 61 2.76 -9.33 0.94
CA LEU A 61 1.65 -9.43 1.88
C LEU A 61 2.00 -8.79 3.22
N TYR A 62 3.21 -9.04 3.74
CA TYR A 62 3.62 -8.47 5.04
C TYR A 62 3.63 -6.94 5.02
N THR A 63 4.16 -6.33 3.95
CA THR A 63 4.23 -4.87 3.83
C THR A 63 2.83 -4.26 3.77
N VAL A 64 1.97 -4.77 2.90
CA VAL A 64 0.59 -4.31 2.75
C VAL A 64 -0.18 -4.45 4.07
N THR A 65 -0.13 -5.61 4.71
CA THR A 65 -0.90 -5.87 5.95
C THR A 65 -0.39 -5.07 7.16
N ARG A 66 0.91 -4.77 7.19
CA ARG A 66 1.50 -3.92 8.23
C ARG A 66 0.94 -2.49 8.15
N ASP A 67 0.85 -1.93 6.95
CA ASP A 67 0.28 -0.60 6.74
C ASP A 67 -1.23 -0.58 7.03
N ILE A 68 -1.96 -1.59 6.55
CA ILE A 68 -3.41 -1.74 6.83
C ILE A 68 -3.69 -1.83 8.33
N SER A 69 -2.80 -2.44 9.12
CA SER A 69 -2.95 -2.48 10.58
C SER A 69 -2.91 -1.11 11.24
N MET A 70 -2.30 -0.11 10.60
CA MET A 70 -2.22 1.28 11.06
C MET A 70 -3.31 2.18 10.47
N ALA A 71 -4.06 1.69 9.47
CA ALA A 71 -5.16 2.41 8.83
C ALA A 71 -6.09 3.09 9.85
N GLY A 72 -6.46 4.34 9.58
CA GLY A 72 -7.37 5.11 10.43
C GLY A 72 -6.76 5.69 11.70
N TYR A 73 -5.49 5.44 12.02
CA TYR A 73 -4.82 6.11 13.13
C TYR A 73 -4.87 7.63 12.92
N GLY A 74 -5.23 8.42 13.93
CA GLY A 74 -5.37 9.88 13.78
C GLY A 74 -6.65 10.38 13.12
N LEU A 75 -7.53 9.49 12.62
CA LEU A 75 -8.74 9.85 11.88
C LEU A 75 -10.04 9.56 12.63
N THR A 76 -9.97 9.03 13.85
CA THR A 76 -11.15 8.65 14.65
C THR A 76 -11.46 9.71 15.70
N SER A 77 -12.74 9.82 16.09
CA SER A 77 -13.17 10.73 17.17
C SER A 77 -14.05 9.99 18.17
N ALA A 78 -13.79 10.17 19.46
CA ALA A 78 -14.59 9.57 20.53
C ALA A 78 -15.97 10.25 20.73
N GLN A 79 -16.16 11.47 20.21
CA GLN A 79 -17.31 12.32 20.54
C GLN A 79 -18.48 12.26 19.53
N SER A 80 -18.25 11.80 18.31
CA SER A 80 -19.23 11.94 17.22
C SER A 80 -19.24 10.78 16.22
N GLY A 81 -18.70 9.62 16.62
CA GLY A 81 -18.71 8.43 15.77
C GLY A 81 -18.06 8.66 14.40
N PHE A 82 -18.69 8.11 13.35
CA PHE A 82 -18.15 8.01 11.99
C PHE A 82 -18.76 8.98 11.00
N ASP A 83 -19.56 9.94 11.47
CA ASP A 83 -20.41 10.83 10.67
C ASP A 83 -19.65 11.67 9.61
N TYR A 84 -18.32 11.64 9.63
CA TYR A 84 -17.43 12.39 8.74
C TYR A 84 -16.63 11.51 7.76
N PHE A 85 -16.66 10.18 7.91
CA PHE A 85 -15.99 9.30 6.95
C PHE A 85 -16.68 9.31 5.59
N GLY A 86 -15.88 9.23 4.54
CA GLY A 86 -16.34 9.29 3.15
C GLY A 86 -16.47 10.70 2.58
N CYS A 87 -16.16 11.76 3.33
CA CYS A 87 -16.05 13.09 2.73
C CYS A 87 -14.85 13.15 1.77
N THR A 88 -15.00 13.92 0.69
CA THR A 88 -13.88 14.21 -0.22
C THR A 88 -13.00 15.30 0.40
N ILE A 89 -11.76 14.97 0.72
CA ILE A 89 -10.74 15.91 1.17
C ILE A 89 -10.20 16.65 -0.04
N ARG A 90 -10.43 17.95 -0.09
CA ARG A 90 -9.73 18.85 -0.99
C ARG A 90 -8.40 19.23 -0.38
N ALA A 91 -7.33 19.07 -1.14
CA ALA A 91 -5.98 19.40 -0.71
C ALA A 91 -5.25 20.17 -1.81
N TYR A 92 -4.10 20.72 -1.46
CA TYR A 92 -3.22 21.45 -2.36
C TYR A 92 -1.80 20.99 -2.13
N ASN A 93 -1.01 20.84 -3.19
CA ASN A 93 0.40 20.52 -3.09
C ASN A 93 1.21 21.53 -3.92
N ALA A 94 2.05 22.30 -3.25
CA ALA A 94 2.97 23.25 -3.87
C ALA A 94 4.29 22.61 -4.34
N LEU A 95 4.59 21.38 -3.91
CA LEU A 95 5.80 20.64 -4.27
C LEU A 95 5.66 19.90 -5.60
N ALA A 96 4.43 19.64 -6.06
CA ALA A 96 4.17 19.00 -7.35
C ALA A 96 4.74 19.85 -8.51
N PRO A 97 5.25 19.22 -9.60
CA PRO A 97 5.79 19.92 -10.76
C PRO A 97 4.83 20.97 -11.35
N SER A 98 3.52 20.68 -11.27
CA SER A 98 2.46 21.67 -11.46
C SER A 98 1.68 21.83 -10.15
N PRO A 99 1.96 22.89 -9.35
CA PRO A 99 1.23 23.16 -8.12
C PRO A 99 -0.28 23.16 -8.35
N GLY A 100 -0.98 22.30 -7.62
CA GLY A 100 -2.36 21.96 -7.96
C GLY A 100 -3.18 21.53 -6.77
N THR A 101 -4.50 21.58 -6.94
CA THR A 101 -5.44 20.98 -6.01
C THR A 101 -5.71 19.55 -6.42
N PHE A 102 -5.77 18.65 -5.44
CA PHE A 102 -6.11 17.25 -5.63
C PHE A 102 -7.12 16.83 -4.57
N ASN A 103 -7.76 15.69 -4.82
CA ASN A 103 -8.79 15.16 -3.95
C ASN A 103 -8.46 13.74 -3.54
N PHE A 104 -8.82 13.38 -2.31
CA PHE A 104 -8.80 12.00 -1.80
C PHE A 104 -9.91 11.83 -0.76
N SER A 105 -10.23 10.59 -0.39
CA SER A 105 -11.35 10.34 0.53
C SER A 105 -10.86 10.25 1.97
N LEU A 106 -11.59 10.85 2.92
CA LEU A 106 -11.33 10.65 4.35
C LEU A 106 -11.88 9.29 4.79
N VAL A 107 -11.09 8.25 4.57
CA VAL A 107 -11.41 6.87 4.96
C VAL A 107 -10.13 6.17 5.42
N PRO A 108 -10.22 5.22 6.36
CA PRO A 108 -9.03 4.51 6.84
C PRO A 108 -8.37 3.68 5.72
N LEU A 109 -9.19 3.09 4.87
CA LEU A 109 -8.77 2.22 3.77
C LEU A 109 -9.79 2.30 2.64
N LYS A 110 -9.31 2.36 1.40
CA LYS A 110 -10.11 2.34 0.18
C LYS A 110 -9.56 1.28 -0.77
N ILE A 111 -10.44 0.47 -1.31
CA ILE A 111 -10.18 -0.54 -2.34
C ILE A 111 -10.82 -0.04 -3.61
N ASP A 112 -10.01 0.13 -4.66
CA ASP A 112 -10.46 0.37 -6.02
C ASP A 112 -10.37 -0.95 -6.79
N GLN A 113 -11.54 -1.50 -7.13
CA GLN A 113 -11.66 -2.83 -7.75
C GLN A 113 -11.16 -2.82 -9.20
N GLY A 114 -10.33 -3.79 -9.55
CA GLY A 114 -9.82 -3.96 -10.89
C GLY A 114 -10.92 -4.40 -11.86
N ALA A 115 -11.11 -3.64 -12.94
CA ALA A 115 -12.16 -3.93 -13.91
C ALA A 115 -11.97 -5.31 -14.57
N GLY A 116 -13.03 -6.13 -14.57
CA GLY A 116 -12.98 -7.46 -15.21
C GLY A 116 -12.07 -8.47 -14.50
N GLY A 117 -11.81 -8.29 -13.20
CA GLY A 117 -10.92 -9.16 -12.41
C GLY A 117 -9.44 -8.91 -12.71
N ALA A 118 -9.10 -7.68 -13.10
CA ALA A 118 -7.75 -7.14 -13.05
C ALA A 118 -7.34 -6.92 -11.57
N PRO A 119 -6.04 -6.70 -11.28
CA PRO A 119 -5.59 -6.43 -9.93
C PRO A 119 -6.29 -5.22 -9.29
N ASP A 120 -6.65 -5.36 -8.03
CA ASP A 120 -7.20 -4.32 -7.19
C ASP A 120 -6.11 -3.38 -6.68
N GLU A 121 -6.49 -2.15 -6.40
CA GLU A 121 -5.65 -1.15 -5.75
C GLU A 121 -6.12 -0.93 -4.31
N ILE A 122 -5.18 -0.85 -3.37
CA ILE A 122 -5.49 -0.61 -1.95
C ILE A 122 -4.83 0.70 -1.51
N GLU A 123 -5.63 1.71 -1.19
CA GLU A 123 -5.19 2.97 -0.59
C GLU A 123 -5.43 2.93 0.93
N VAL A 124 -4.39 3.21 1.71
CA VAL A 124 -4.40 3.21 3.17
C VAL A 124 -4.04 4.61 3.66
N THR A 125 -4.85 5.15 4.57
CA THR A 125 -4.61 6.47 5.18
C THR A 125 -4.47 6.37 6.68
N TYR A 126 -3.39 6.95 7.21
CA TYR A 126 -3.19 7.10 8.65
C TYR A 126 -2.34 8.32 8.97
N GLY A 127 -2.60 8.93 10.12
CA GLY A 127 -1.82 10.07 10.63
C GLY A 127 -0.51 9.64 11.28
N SER A 128 0.33 10.63 11.57
CA SER A 128 1.62 10.49 12.25
C SER A 128 1.73 11.40 13.47
N SER A 129 0.60 11.86 14.02
CA SER A 129 0.59 12.83 15.11
C SER A 129 1.09 12.20 16.41
N ASP A 130 2.02 12.89 17.09
CA ASP A 130 2.46 12.55 18.45
C ASP A 130 1.48 13.06 19.53
N GLY A 131 0.48 13.86 19.12
CA GLY A 131 -0.54 14.46 19.98
C GLY A 131 -1.79 13.60 20.12
N LEU A 132 -2.85 14.19 20.70
CA LEU A 132 -4.15 13.51 20.76
C LEU A 132 -4.69 13.30 19.33
N ALA A 133 -4.82 12.04 18.96
CA ALA A 133 -5.38 11.56 17.69
C ALA A 133 -6.92 11.62 17.67
N VAL A 134 -7.51 12.72 18.14
CA VAL A 134 -8.96 12.92 18.21
C VAL A 134 -9.36 14.21 17.50
N GLY A 135 -10.57 14.23 16.94
CA GLY A 135 -11.14 15.45 16.36
C GLY A 135 -11.34 16.52 17.44
N VAL A 136 -10.74 17.69 17.24
CA VAL A 136 -10.89 18.85 18.14
C VAL A 136 -11.97 19.78 17.59
N PRO A 137 -13.00 20.12 18.37
CA PRO A 137 -14.07 20.99 17.90
C PRO A 137 -13.59 22.43 17.67
N PHE A 138 -13.98 22.99 16.53
CA PHE A 138 -13.69 24.36 16.15
C PHE A 138 -14.96 25.08 15.67
N ASP A 139 -14.97 26.40 15.85
CA ASP A 139 -15.90 27.31 15.20
C ASP A 139 -15.15 28.12 14.15
N GLN A 140 -15.68 28.22 12.93
CA GLN A 140 -15.18 29.16 11.95
C GLN A 140 -16.12 30.35 11.84
N GLN A 141 -15.58 31.53 12.12
CA GLN A 141 -16.09 32.75 11.52
C GLN A 141 -15.03 33.30 10.56
N SER A 142 -15.02 32.84 9.31
CA SER A 142 -14.92 33.67 8.08
C SER A 142 -14.41 32.88 6.87
N GLY A 143 -14.69 33.41 5.68
CA GLY A 143 -14.25 32.86 4.40
C GLY A 143 -12.82 33.26 4.00
N ALA A 144 -12.29 32.49 3.05
CA ALA A 144 -11.11 32.72 2.21
C ALA A 144 -9.70 32.79 2.86
N SER A 145 -9.52 33.05 4.17
CA SER A 145 -8.23 32.93 4.87
C SER A 145 -8.38 32.79 6.40
N ALA A 146 -9.32 31.97 6.86
CA ALA A 146 -9.74 31.97 8.26
C ALA A 146 -9.12 30.86 9.08
N ASN A 147 -8.29 31.26 10.04
CA ASN A 147 -7.83 30.40 11.12
C ASN A 147 -8.97 29.61 11.78
N TYR A 148 -8.69 28.40 12.25
CA TYR A 148 -9.67 27.62 13.02
C TYR A 148 -9.67 28.08 14.47
N LYS A 149 -10.82 28.55 14.98
CA LYS A 149 -10.95 28.91 16.39
C LYS A 149 -11.43 27.69 17.18
N ILE A 150 -10.56 27.17 18.04
CA ILE A 150 -10.80 25.99 18.85
C ILE A 150 -11.76 26.35 20.00
N GLN A 151 -12.84 25.60 20.14
CA GLN A 151 -13.87 25.87 21.17
C GLN A 151 -13.35 25.68 22.60
N ASN A 152 -12.36 24.80 22.78
CA ASN A 152 -11.73 24.56 24.07
C ASN A 152 -10.21 24.78 23.96
N GLY A 153 -9.73 25.93 24.43
CA GLY A 153 -8.33 26.33 24.31
C GLY A 153 -7.31 25.35 24.93
N THR A 154 -7.72 24.40 25.77
CA THR A 154 -6.83 23.34 26.31
C THR A 154 -6.51 22.24 25.30
N LEU A 155 -7.36 22.02 24.29
CA LEU A 155 -7.11 21.04 23.23
C LEU A 155 -6.24 21.60 22.09
N ARG A 156 -5.92 22.91 22.13
CA ARG A 156 -5.01 23.53 21.17
C ARG A 156 -3.60 22.94 21.24
N ASP A 157 -3.17 22.46 22.40
CA ASP A 157 -1.83 21.88 22.58
C ASP A 157 -1.66 20.55 21.82
N SER A 158 -2.76 19.98 21.32
CA SER A 158 -2.73 18.81 20.42
C SER A 158 -2.18 19.12 19.03
N PHE A 159 -2.00 20.40 18.68
CA PHE A 159 -1.47 20.84 17.39
C PHE A 159 -0.06 21.41 17.53
N GLN A 160 0.81 21.11 16.57
CA GLN A 160 2.12 21.72 16.44
C GLN A 160 2.23 22.49 15.12
N ILE A 161 3.12 23.49 15.09
CA ILE A 161 3.39 24.22 13.84
C ILE A 161 4.10 23.25 12.88
N GLY A 162 3.61 23.15 11.65
CA GLY A 162 4.09 22.21 10.63
C GLY A 162 3.16 21.02 10.41
N ASP A 163 2.28 20.72 11.35
CA ASP A 163 1.32 19.61 11.27
C ASP A 163 0.33 19.80 10.12
N LEU A 164 -0.09 18.68 9.55
CA LEU A 164 -1.24 18.60 8.68
C LEU A 164 -2.50 18.33 9.49
N VAL A 165 -3.55 19.07 9.15
CA VAL A 165 -4.85 18.97 9.80
C VAL A 165 -5.95 18.82 8.76
N ILE A 166 -6.95 18.01 9.09
CA ILE A 166 -8.15 17.83 8.28
C ILE A 166 -9.32 18.49 8.99
N ALA A 167 -9.90 19.50 8.36
CA ALA A 167 -11.13 20.13 8.82
C ALA A 167 -12.34 19.43 8.20
N VAL A 168 -13.29 19.08 9.04
CA VAL A 168 -14.53 18.41 8.64
C VAL A 168 -15.74 19.12 9.22
N GLU A 169 -16.83 19.15 8.47
CA GLU A 169 -18.16 19.55 8.93
C GLU A 169 -19.18 18.62 8.26
N GLN A 170 -20.16 18.15 9.02
CA GLN A 170 -21.16 17.21 8.48
C GLN A 170 -21.86 17.81 7.25
N GLY A 171 -21.96 17.03 6.18
CA GLY A 171 -22.59 17.44 4.94
C GLY A 171 -21.78 18.38 4.03
N LYS A 172 -20.50 18.65 4.37
CA LYS A 172 -19.57 19.41 3.52
C LYS A 172 -18.37 18.56 3.11
N ASP A 173 -17.70 18.97 2.04
CA ASP A 173 -16.38 18.45 1.69
C ASP A 173 -15.36 18.76 2.79
N CYS A 174 -14.38 17.88 2.93
CA CYS A 174 -13.28 18.05 3.87
C CYS A 174 -12.16 18.86 3.25
N SER A 175 -11.31 19.46 4.08
CA SER A 175 -10.15 20.20 3.58
C SER A 175 -8.91 19.87 4.38
N LEU A 176 -7.81 19.74 3.67
CA LEU A 176 -6.48 19.62 4.25
C LEU A 176 -5.87 21.01 4.39
N ALA A 177 -5.25 21.26 5.54
CA ALA A 177 -4.49 22.47 5.76
C ALA A 177 -3.21 22.15 6.54
N GLN A 178 -2.16 22.94 6.33
CA GLN A 178 -0.94 22.91 7.12
C GLN A 178 -0.99 24.00 8.19
N VAL A 179 -0.69 23.63 9.43
CA VAL A 179 -0.59 24.58 10.54
C VAL A 179 0.68 25.42 10.35
N THR A 180 0.51 26.70 10.08
CA THR A 180 1.62 27.65 9.87
C THR A 180 1.85 28.57 11.07
N GLY A 181 0.94 28.55 12.04
CA GLY A 181 1.09 29.36 13.23
C GLY A 181 0.15 28.94 14.35
N LEU A 182 0.64 29.08 15.57
CA LEU A 182 -0.14 28.85 16.78
C LEU A 182 0.17 30.02 17.72
N PRO A 183 -0.71 31.03 17.84
CA PRO A 183 -0.43 32.22 18.63
C PRO A 183 -0.13 31.88 20.09
N GLY A 184 0.90 32.52 20.66
CA GLY A 184 1.37 32.24 22.01
C GLY A 184 2.12 30.92 22.20
N SER A 185 2.41 30.14 21.14
CA SER A 185 3.31 28.99 21.28
C SER A 185 4.74 29.46 21.57
N ALA A 186 5.53 28.66 22.27
CA ALA A 186 6.97 28.90 22.43
C ALA A 186 7.82 28.10 21.44
N ALA A 187 7.18 27.43 20.45
CA ALA A 187 7.82 26.42 19.62
C ALA A 187 9.00 26.97 18.80
N CYS A 188 8.87 28.19 18.27
CA CYS A 188 9.95 28.91 17.59
C CYS A 188 9.91 30.40 17.95
N ALA A 189 11.07 31.00 18.26
CA ALA A 189 11.16 32.43 18.56
C ALA A 189 10.66 33.28 17.37
N GLY A 190 9.62 34.08 17.60
CA GLY A 190 8.98 34.91 16.57
C GLY A 190 8.27 34.13 15.46
N GLY A 191 8.03 32.82 15.64
CA GLY A 191 7.25 31.97 14.72
C GLY A 191 5.77 31.85 15.10
N SER A 192 5.46 32.10 16.37
CA SER A 192 4.11 32.19 16.93
C SER A 192 3.59 33.60 16.71
N GLY A 193 2.76 33.79 15.67
CA GLY A 193 2.12 35.08 15.43
C GLY A 193 1.45 35.64 16.70
N SER A 194 1.36 36.98 16.82
CA SER A 194 0.59 37.59 17.89
C SER A 194 -0.91 37.34 17.67
N GLY A 195 -1.65 36.88 18.68
CA GLY A 195 -3.06 36.54 18.52
C GLY A 195 -3.64 35.77 19.70
N GLN A 196 -4.92 35.41 19.60
CA GLN A 196 -5.60 34.62 20.61
C GLN A 196 -5.08 33.18 20.60
N THR A 197 -4.87 32.59 21.78
CA THR A 197 -4.23 31.28 21.96
C THR A 197 -5.14 30.10 21.60
N ASP A 198 -6.42 30.35 21.34
CA ASP A 198 -7.45 29.40 20.92
C ASP A 198 -7.55 29.29 19.39
N VAL A 199 -6.52 29.71 18.64
CA VAL A 199 -6.57 29.81 17.18
C VAL A 199 -5.47 28.96 16.52
N VAL A 200 -5.85 28.19 15.51
CA VAL A 200 -4.93 27.45 14.62
C VAL A 200 -4.84 28.17 13.28
N VAL A 201 -3.66 28.69 12.97
CA VAL A 201 -3.39 29.49 11.76
C VAL A 201 -2.89 28.58 10.65
N HIS A 202 -3.45 28.72 9.45
CA HIS A 202 -3.08 27.93 8.27
C HIS A 202 -2.95 28.79 6.98
N ASN A 203 -2.45 30.01 7.14
CA ASN A 203 -2.27 30.91 6.00
C ASN A 203 -1.21 30.37 5.03
N ALA A 204 -1.37 30.67 3.74
CA ALA A 204 -0.32 30.40 2.75
C ALA A 204 0.89 31.33 2.97
N GLY A 205 2.06 30.90 2.50
CA GLY A 205 3.32 31.63 2.63
C GLY A 205 4.30 31.00 3.62
N ASN A 206 5.27 31.79 4.07
CA ASN A 206 6.40 31.31 4.87
C ASN A 206 6.09 31.29 6.37
N PHE A 207 6.57 30.26 7.06
CA PHE A 207 6.48 30.13 8.51
C PHE A 207 7.74 29.47 9.09
N LYS A 208 7.93 29.57 10.41
CA LYS A 208 9.04 28.88 11.09
C LYS A 208 8.58 27.49 11.51
N ASN A 209 9.23 26.45 11.01
CA ASN A 209 8.86 25.08 11.29
C ASN A 209 9.75 24.45 12.39
N PRO A 210 9.19 24.08 13.56
CA PRO A 210 9.91 23.38 14.63
C PRO A 210 10.60 22.08 14.17
N TYR A 211 9.96 21.30 13.28
CA TYR A 211 10.52 20.06 12.73
C TYR A 211 11.73 20.27 11.83
N LYS A 212 11.98 21.52 11.39
CA LYS A 212 13.14 21.90 10.58
C LYS A 212 14.04 22.89 11.34
N SER A 213 14.25 22.64 12.64
CA SER A 213 15.09 23.46 13.52
C SER A 213 14.71 24.94 13.54
N CYS A 214 13.40 25.23 13.49
CA CYS A 214 12.84 26.58 13.40
C CYS A 214 13.31 27.42 12.20
N SER A 215 13.75 26.76 11.12
CA SER A 215 14.03 27.41 9.84
C SER A 215 12.75 27.95 9.21
N THR A 216 12.90 29.01 8.40
CA THR A 216 11.78 29.57 7.65
C THR A 216 11.58 28.75 6.39
N VAL A 217 10.40 28.15 6.26
CA VAL A 217 10.00 27.30 5.13
C VAL A 217 8.68 27.81 4.56
N SER A 218 8.42 27.51 3.28
CA SER A 218 7.10 27.78 2.68
C SER A 218 6.10 26.72 3.13
N SER A 219 4.84 27.11 3.30
CA SER A 219 3.73 26.17 3.40
C SER A 219 3.53 25.47 2.06
N ASN A 220 3.49 24.14 2.11
CA ASN A 220 3.36 23.31 0.92
C ASN A 220 1.91 22.93 0.64
N TYR A 221 1.08 22.92 1.69
CA TYR A 221 -0.29 22.40 1.61
C TYR A 221 -1.38 23.46 1.80
N ASN A 222 -1.00 24.74 1.88
CA ASN A 222 -1.93 25.86 1.98
C ASN A 222 -2.03 26.58 0.65
N LYS A 223 -3.18 26.45 -0.02
CA LYS A 223 -3.46 27.18 -1.26
C LYS A 223 -3.69 28.67 -0.99
N PRO A 224 -3.01 29.59 -1.70
CA PRO A 224 -3.36 31.00 -1.68
C PRO A 224 -4.82 31.22 -2.11
N GLY A 225 -5.61 31.92 -1.29
CA GLY A 225 -7.06 32.13 -1.52
C GLY A 225 -7.97 30.98 -1.04
N GLY A 226 -7.40 29.92 -0.45
CA GLY A 226 -8.14 28.81 0.13
C GLY A 226 -8.66 27.77 -0.88
N LEU A 227 -9.32 26.73 -0.35
CA LEU A 227 -9.84 25.59 -1.12
C LEU A 227 -11.33 25.74 -1.51
N GLY A 228 -11.92 26.91 -1.22
CA GLY A 228 -13.32 27.21 -1.58
C GLY A 228 -14.38 26.55 -0.69
N ILE A 229 -13.97 25.94 0.43
CA ILE A 229 -14.88 25.40 1.45
C ILE A 229 -14.93 26.39 2.61
N THR A 230 -16.13 26.69 3.10
CA THR A 230 -16.34 27.56 4.27
C THR A 230 -17.02 26.74 5.35
N TYR A 231 -16.38 26.64 6.51
CA TYR A 231 -16.94 25.96 7.66
C TYR A 231 -17.65 26.95 8.57
N THR A 232 -18.65 26.47 9.31
CA THR A 232 -19.31 27.24 10.37
C THR A 232 -18.89 26.70 11.73
N SER A 233 -18.88 25.38 11.85
CA SER A 233 -18.36 24.65 13.00
C SER A 233 -17.97 23.25 12.52
N GLY A 234 -17.06 22.59 13.21
CA GLY A 234 -16.60 21.27 12.77
C GLY A 234 -15.61 20.63 13.72
N LEU A 235 -14.99 19.57 13.24
CA LEU A 235 -13.85 18.93 13.90
C LEU A 235 -12.58 19.16 13.09
N LEU A 236 -11.49 19.38 13.81
CA LEU A 236 -10.15 19.49 13.25
C LEU A 236 -9.36 18.28 13.72
N PHE A 237 -9.03 17.38 12.81
CA PHE A 237 -8.17 16.23 13.08
C PHE A 237 -6.72 16.60 12.86
N ASN A 238 -5.86 16.38 13.85
CA ASN A 238 -4.42 16.46 13.65
C ASN A 238 -3.90 15.12 13.12
N ILE A 239 -3.46 15.11 11.86
CA ILE A 239 -2.88 13.92 11.21
C ILE A 239 -1.35 13.94 11.25
N GLY A 240 -0.74 14.88 11.96
CA GLY A 240 0.69 14.94 12.23
C GLY A 240 1.50 15.62 11.12
N PRO A 241 2.83 15.70 11.28
CA PRO A 241 3.71 16.39 10.34
C PRO A 241 3.93 15.64 9.02
N GLU A 242 3.87 14.31 9.05
CA GLU A 242 4.13 13.41 7.91
C GLU A 242 3.08 12.28 7.91
N PRO A 243 1.79 12.59 7.69
CA PRO A 243 0.77 11.58 7.53
C PRO A 243 1.11 10.68 6.34
N VAL A 244 0.53 9.49 6.31
CA VAL A 244 0.78 8.51 5.26
C VAL A 244 -0.51 8.25 4.50
N VAL A 245 -0.40 8.36 3.17
CA VAL A 245 -1.42 7.92 2.21
C VAL A 245 -0.68 7.05 1.20
N ASN A 246 -0.74 5.75 1.40
CA ASN A 246 -0.05 4.75 0.59
C ASN A 246 -1.06 4.01 -0.27
N LYS A 247 -0.79 3.94 -1.57
CA LYS A 247 -1.54 3.16 -2.54
C LYS A 247 -0.67 1.98 -2.99
N TYR A 248 -1.23 0.79 -2.92
CA TYR A 248 -0.62 -0.44 -3.39
C TYR A 248 -1.31 -0.87 -4.68
N GLU A 249 -0.54 -1.07 -5.74
CA GLU A 249 -1.03 -1.54 -7.04
C GLU A 249 -0.07 -2.55 -7.65
N ILE A 250 -0.58 -3.35 -8.58
CA ILE A 250 0.25 -4.24 -9.38
C ILE A 250 0.45 -3.60 -10.75
N ASP A 251 1.69 -3.23 -11.07
CA ASP A 251 2.10 -2.83 -12.41
C ASP A 251 3.24 -3.73 -12.91
N ASP A 252 3.21 -4.09 -14.19
CA ASP A 252 4.17 -4.99 -14.86
C ASP A 252 4.59 -6.25 -14.06
N ASN A 253 3.64 -6.92 -13.39
CA ASN A 253 3.89 -8.07 -12.51
C ASN A 253 4.81 -7.76 -11.31
N ALA A 254 4.81 -6.53 -10.83
CA ALA A 254 5.45 -6.10 -9.61
C ALA A 254 4.44 -5.42 -8.69
N LEU A 255 4.61 -5.58 -7.38
CA LEU A 255 3.89 -4.76 -6.42
C LEU A 255 4.60 -3.41 -6.32
N GLU A 256 3.86 -2.36 -6.63
CA GLU A 256 4.29 -0.97 -6.48
C GLU A 256 3.62 -0.32 -5.27
N LEU A 257 4.39 0.53 -4.61
CA LEU A 257 3.94 1.43 -3.56
C LEU A 257 3.99 2.85 -4.11
N LYS A 258 2.83 3.46 -4.22
CA LYS A 258 2.66 4.87 -4.56
C LYS A 258 2.30 5.64 -3.30
N THR A 259 3.15 6.55 -2.85
CA THR A 259 2.89 7.36 -1.66
C THR A 259 2.55 8.80 -2.01
N ARG A 260 1.48 9.33 -1.44
CA ARG A 260 1.09 10.73 -1.63
C ARG A 260 1.63 11.64 -0.54
N PHE A 261 1.88 11.08 0.64
CA PHE A 261 2.50 11.78 1.76
C PHE A 261 3.49 10.83 2.46
N PRO A 262 4.77 11.22 2.62
CA PRO A 262 5.40 12.43 2.09
C PRO A 262 5.59 12.39 0.56
N TYR A 263 5.32 13.50 -0.13
CA TYR A 263 5.51 13.61 -1.58
C TYR A 263 6.92 14.07 -1.95
N VAL A 264 7.53 13.37 -2.90
CA VAL A 264 8.85 13.65 -3.49
C VAL A 264 8.74 13.76 -5.00
N ALA A 265 8.85 14.98 -5.54
CA ALA A 265 8.64 15.27 -6.95
C ALA A 265 9.61 14.54 -7.92
N SER A 266 10.79 14.13 -7.45
CA SER A 266 11.74 13.37 -8.29
C SER A 266 11.40 11.89 -8.43
N GLU A 267 10.48 11.40 -7.62
CA GLU A 267 10.03 10.00 -7.58
C GLU A 267 8.63 9.84 -8.17
N ASP A 268 8.03 10.92 -8.66
CA ASP A 268 6.76 10.95 -9.37
C ASP A 268 7.02 10.77 -10.88
N SER A 269 6.96 9.53 -11.37
CA SER A 269 7.43 9.18 -12.71
C SER A 269 6.41 9.50 -13.80
N ASP A 270 5.13 9.46 -13.46
CA ASP A 270 3.99 9.67 -14.36
C ASP A 270 3.25 11.00 -14.14
N ASN A 271 3.71 11.81 -13.17
CA ASN A 271 3.15 13.11 -12.78
C ASN A 271 1.70 13.00 -12.28
N ASP A 272 1.35 11.90 -11.61
CA ASP A 272 0.03 11.64 -11.02
C ASP A 272 -0.12 12.21 -9.59
N GLY A 273 0.98 12.74 -9.02
CA GLY A 273 1.01 13.31 -7.67
C GLY A 273 1.26 12.29 -6.56
N TYR A 274 1.75 11.10 -6.89
CA TYR A 274 2.34 10.13 -5.98
C TYR A 274 3.85 10.02 -6.23
N SER A 275 4.58 9.53 -5.24
CA SER A 275 5.97 9.08 -5.38
C SER A 275 5.97 7.56 -5.48
N ASP A 276 6.60 7.04 -6.52
CA ASP A 276 6.49 5.65 -6.96
C ASP A 276 7.69 4.83 -6.51
N TYR A 277 7.43 3.68 -5.90
CA TYR A 277 8.45 2.72 -5.49
C TYR A 277 8.05 1.30 -5.83
N GLN A 278 8.88 0.62 -6.61
CA GLN A 278 8.72 -0.81 -6.83
C GLN A 278 9.19 -1.59 -5.59
N LEU A 279 8.30 -2.34 -4.95
CA LEU A 279 8.62 -3.10 -3.74
C LEU A 279 9.16 -4.49 -4.04
N VAL A 280 8.41 -5.27 -4.82
CA VAL A 280 8.74 -6.67 -5.10
C VAL A 280 8.31 -7.07 -6.50
N ASN A 281 9.13 -7.90 -7.13
CA ASN A 281 8.86 -8.46 -8.45
C ASN A 281 8.04 -9.75 -8.35
N GLU A 282 7.50 -10.19 -9.49
CA GLU A 282 6.82 -11.48 -9.65
C GLU A 282 5.58 -11.62 -8.76
N VAL A 283 4.89 -10.50 -8.51
CA VAL A 283 3.54 -10.46 -7.93
C VAL A 283 2.59 -10.12 -9.05
N VAL A 284 1.66 -11.02 -9.34
CA VAL A 284 0.86 -10.97 -10.58
C VAL A 284 -0.52 -10.38 -10.35
N ASP A 285 -1.13 -10.66 -9.21
CA ASP A 285 -2.50 -10.22 -8.92
C ASP A 285 -2.64 -9.97 -7.43
N LEU A 286 -3.41 -8.95 -7.10
CA LEU A 286 -3.78 -8.54 -5.76
C LEU A 286 -5.30 -8.33 -5.80
N GLN A 287 -6.02 -8.98 -4.91
CA GLN A 287 -7.47 -8.86 -4.79
C GLN A 287 -7.81 -8.59 -3.33
N ALA A 288 -8.81 -7.76 -3.07
CA ALA A 288 -9.20 -7.40 -1.71
C ALA A 288 -10.70 -7.19 -1.55
N GLU A 289 -11.19 -7.51 -0.35
CA GLU A 289 -12.59 -7.36 0.04
C GLU A 289 -12.69 -6.71 1.42
N TYR A 290 -13.70 -5.88 1.61
CA TYR A 290 -14.04 -5.27 2.89
C TYR A 290 -14.73 -6.29 3.79
N GLY A 291 -14.27 -6.44 5.03
CA GLY A 291 -14.97 -7.19 6.09
C GLY A 291 -15.88 -6.26 6.87
N MET A 292 -17.19 -6.38 6.67
CA MET A 292 -18.24 -5.48 7.16
C MET A 292 -19.05 -6.11 8.29
N ASP A 293 -19.44 -5.28 9.27
CA ASP A 293 -20.36 -5.57 10.38
C ASP A 293 -21.69 -4.81 10.14
N ASP A 294 -22.40 -5.23 9.10
CA ASP A 294 -23.58 -4.55 8.57
C ASP A 294 -24.89 -5.34 8.71
N GLY A 295 -24.84 -6.52 9.32
CA GLY A 295 -25.99 -7.40 9.49
C GLY A 295 -26.42 -8.14 8.23
N VAL A 296 -25.63 -8.11 7.14
CA VAL A 296 -25.96 -8.76 5.87
C VAL A 296 -25.34 -10.16 5.80
N ASP A 297 -26.16 -11.16 5.51
CA ASP A 297 -25.69 -12.49 5.13
C ASP A 297 -25.62 -12.60 3.60
N ASN A 298 -24.40 -12.51 3.06
CA ASN A 298 -24.13 -12.77 1.65
C ASN A 298 -23.49 -14.16 1.39
N GLY A 299 -23.41 -15.01 2.41
CA GLY A 299 -22.83 -16.34 2.35
C GLY A 299 -21.29 -16.42 2.36
N THR A 300 -20.58 -15.30 2.50
CA THR A 300 -19.10 -15.29 2.58
C THR A 300 -18.57 -15.60 3.99
N VAL A 301 -19.39 -15.41 5.01
CA VAL A 301 -19.12 -15.75 6.42
C VAL A 301 -20.29 -16.56 6.97
N SER A 302 -20.01 -17.49 7.88
CA SER A 302 -21.02 -18.32 8.55
C SER A 302 -21.16 -17.89 10.01
N ASN A 303 -22.15 -17.03 10.30
CA ASN A 303 -22.48 -16.58 11.66
C ASN A 303 -23.79 -17.20 12.15
N ALA A 304 -23.94 -17.31 13.48
CA ALA A 304 -25.20 -17.79 14.08
C ALA A 304 -26.31 -16.72 14.02
N THR A 305 -25.93 -15.45 13.96
CA THR A 305 -26.82 -14.29 13.85
C THR A 305 -26.03 -13.23 13.10
N TYR A 306 -26.72 -12.51 12.21
CA TYR A 306 -26.17 -11.37 11.47
C TYR A 306 -26.84 -10.12 12.03
N ALA A 307 -26.08 -9.30 12.74
CA ALA A 307 -26.59 -8.13 13.44
C ALA A 307 -25.60 -6.98 13.32
N ALA A 308 -26.03 -5.91 12.66
CA ALA A 308 -25.19 -4.74 12.44
C ALA A 308 -24.65 -4.13 13.74
N ASN A 309 -23.35 -3.80 13.74
CA ASN A 309 -22.60 -3.19 14.83
C ASN A 309 -22.46 -4.05 16.09
N ASP A 310 -22.43 -5.38 15.94
CA ASP A 310 -22.19 -6.31 17.07
C ASP A 310 -20.71 -6.63 17.30
N GLY A 311 -19.82 -6.09 16.45
CA GLY A 311 -18.37 -6.28 16.50
C GLY A 311 -17.89 -7.55 15.78
N VAL A 312 -18.78 -8.24 15.05
CA VAL A 312 -18.48 -9.43 14.26
C VAL A 312 -18.58 -9.10 12.77
N ILE A 313 -17.70 -9.66 11.97
CA ILE A 313 -17.79 -9.53 10.51
C ILE A 313 -18.93 -10.42 10.02
N ASP A 314 -19.90 -9.81 9.34
CA ASP A 314 -21.07 -10.46 8.76
C ASP A 314 -20.86 -10.85 7.30
N GLU A 315 -20.12 -10.02 6.55
CA GLU A 315 -19.79 -10.28 5.16
C GLU A 315 -18.40 -9.79 4.74
N PHE A 316 -17.87 -10.43 3.71
CA PHE A 316 -16.82 -9.90 2.84
C PHE A 316 -17.45 -9.41 1.54
N THR A 317 -17.18 -8.17 1.16
CA THR A 317 -17.79 -7.52 0.00
C THR A 317 -16.76 -6.69 -0.78
N THR A 318 -16.90 -6.65 -2.10
CA THR A 318 -16.15 -5.73 -2.97
C THR A 318 -16.86 -4.38 -3.13
N THR A 319 -18.05 -4.24 -2.55
CA THR A 319 -18.84 -3.01 -2.64
C THR A 319 -18.22 -1.93 -1.75
N THR A 320 -17.79 -0.82 -2.36
CA THR A 320 -17.28 0.33 -1.62
C THR A 320 -18.35 0.90 -0.70
N PRO A 321 -18.08 1.11 0.60
CA PRO A 321 -19.01 1.78 1.50
C PRO A 321 -19.39 3.18 1.00
N ALA A 322 -20.69 3.49 0.97
CA ALA A 322 -21.23 4.69 0.34
C ALA A 322 -21.40 5.87 1.30
N ASN A 323 -21.43 5.62 2.60
CA ASN A 323 -21.68 6.65 3.61
C ASN A 323 -20.90 6.39 4.90
N ALA A 324 -20.85 7.42 5.75
CA ALA A 324 -20.23 7.42 7.07
C ALA A 324 -20.59 6.21 7.94
N THR A 325 -21.86 5.80 7.95
CA THR A 325 -22.33 4.64 8.75
C THR A 325 -21.69 3.35 8.26
N GLN A 326 -21.66 3.13 6.94
CA GLN A 326 -21.05 1.93 6.36
C GLN A 326 -19.53 1.93 6.54
N TRP A 327 -18.86 3.07 6.39
CA TRP A 327 -17.45 3.20 6.78
C TRP A 327 -17.25 2.92 8.27
N GLY A 328 -18.27 3.24 9.07
CA GLY A 328 -18.38 2.87 10.47
C GLY A 328 -18.51 1.37 10.72
N GLN A 329 -18.87 0.55 9.74
CA GLN A 329 -19.06 -0.90 9.89
C GLN A 329 -17.86 -1.70 9.36
N LEU A 330 -16.83 -1.03 8.85
CA LEU A 330 -15.64 -1.68 8.34
C LEU A 330 -14.71 -2.12 9.49
N LEU A 331 -14.55 -3.43 9.66
CA LEU A 331 -13.73 -4.01 10.75
C LEU A 331 -12.42 -4.63 10.27
N ALA A 332 -12.37 -5.15 9.06
CA ALA A 332 -11.20 -5.83 8.51
C ALA A 332 -11.13 -5.73 6.99
N VAL A 333 -10.00 -6.16 6.43
CA VAL A 333 -9.84 -6.39 4.99
C VAL A 333 -9.32 -7.79 4.76
N ARG A 334 -9.94 -8.51 3.83
CA ARG A 334 -9.49 -9.82 3.35
C ARG A 334 -8.71 -9.60 2.06
N ILE A 335 -7.50 -10.13 2.00
CA ILE A 335 -6.57 -9.89 0.89
C ILE A 335 -6.11 -11.22 0.33
N GLY A 336 -6.12 -11.33 -0.98
CA GLY A 336 -5.55 -12.41 -1.76
C GLY A 336 -4.45 -11.86 -2.66
N LEU A 337 -3.30 -12.52 -2.66
CA LEU A 337 -2.16 -12.15 -3.49
C LEU A 337 -1.59 -13.39 -4.15
N VAL A 338 -1.25 -13.30 -5.43
CA VAL A 338 -0.61 -14.39 -6.16
C VAL A 338 0.76 -13.98 -6.67
N ALA A 339 1.78 -14.72 -6.22
CA ALA A 339 3.14 -14.60 -6.71
C ALA A 339 3.43 -15.70 -7.74
N ARG A 340 4.29 -15.40 -8.70
CA ARG A 340 4.69 -16.29 -9.80
C ARG A 340 6.14 -16.72 -9.63
N SER A 341 6.48 -17.92 -10.05
CA SER A 341 7.87 -18.36 -10.18
C SER A 341 8.56 -17.64 -11.34
N GLY A 342 9.74 -17.05 -11.14
CA GLY A 342 10.49 -16.39 -12.23
C GLY A 342 10.97 -17.33 -13.35
N ALA A 343 10.90 -18.66 -13.15
CA ALA A 343 11.30 -19.65 -14.15
C ALA A 343 10.09 -20.20 -14.93
N ARG A 344 10.11 -20.02 -16.26
CA ARG A 344 9.18 -20.70 -17.18
C ARG A 344 9.51 -22.20 -17.28
N GLU A 345 8.48 -23.02 -17.16
CA GLU A 345 8.54 -24.47 -17.31
C GLU A 345 8.33 -24.88 -18.77
N VAL A 346 8.89 -26.03 -19.17
CA VAL A 346 8.77 -26.53 -20.55
C VAL A 346 7.35 -27.03 -20.82
N GLY A 347 6.76 -27.74 -19.86
CA GLY A 347 5.39 -28.24 -19.94
C GLY A 347 4.38 -27.30 -19.29
N THR A 348 3.10 -27.62 -19.46
CA THR A 348 2.02 -27.01 -18.69
C THR A 348 2.08 -27.51 -17.25
N VAL A 349 2.22 -26.60 -16.30
CA VAL A 349 2.30 -26.89 -14.86
C VAL A 349 1.11 -26.34 -14.09
N THR A 350 0.39 -25.39 -14.68
CA THR A 350 -0.83 -24.80 -14.11
C THR A 350 -1.96 -24.91 -15.13
N THR A 351 -3.05 -25.56 -14.76
CA THR A 351 -4.17 -25.88 -15.67
C THR A 351 -5.43 -25.04 -15.42
N SER A 352 -5.51 -24.39 -14.27
CA SER A 352 -6.63 -23.53 -13.87
C SER A 352 -6.09 -22.27 -13.19
N ALA A 353 -6.86 -21.18 -13.22
CA ALA A 353 -6.54 -19.98 -12.45
C ALA A 353 -6.31 -20.33 -10.96
N PRO A 354 -5.27 -19.78 -10.31
CA PRO A 354 -5.14 -19.87 -8.87
C PRO A 354 -6.38 -19.27 -8.17
N THR A 355 -6.74 -19.82 -7.01
CA THR A 355 -7.94 -19.41 -6.27
C THR A 355 -7.61 -19.08 -4.82
N TRP A 356 -8.40 -18.19 -4.23
CA TRP A 356 -8.39 -17.81 -2.81
C TRP A 356 -9.83 -17.76 -2.28
N ALA A 357 -10.03 -17.39 -1.02
CA ALA A 357 -11.36 -17.32 -0.42
C ALA A 357 -12.36 -16.42 -1.18
N GLY A 358 -11.90 -15.34 -1.81
CA GLY A 358 -12.71 -14.40 -2.60
C GLY A 358 -12.95 -14.82 -4.06
N GLY A 359 -12.42 -15.96 -4.52
CA GLY A 359 -12.65 -16.48 -5.87
C GLY A 359 -11.39 -16.83 -6.63
N ALA A 360 -11.44 -16.74 -7.96
CA ALA A 360 -10.32 -17.06 -8.85
C ALA A 360 -9.58 -15.79 -9.29
N PHE A 361 -8.24 -15.82 -9.32
CA PHE A 361 -7.40 -14.77 -9.89
C PHE A 361 -7.47 -14.83 -11.42
N THR A 362 -8.53 -14.27 -12.00
CA THR A 362 -8.79 -14.35 -13.44
C THR A 362 -7.75 -13.58 -14.26
N HIS A 363 -7.16 -12.51 -13.71
CA HIS A 363 -6.10 -11.74 -14.37
C HIS A 363 -4.94 -12.65 -14.80
N VAL A 364 -4.55 -13.62 -13.96
CA VAL A 364 -3.47 -14.59 -14.25
C VAL A 364 -3.66 -15.26 -15.61
N THR A 365 -4.91 -15.58 -15.98
CA THR A 365 -5.21 -16.30 -17.23
C THR A 365 -5.12 -15.42 -18.49
N THR A 366 -5.04 -14.11 -18.31
CA THR A 366 -4.85 -13.14 -19.40
C THR A 366 -3.38 -12.97 -19.78
N LEU A 367 -2.46 -13.39 -18.91
CA LEU A 367 -1.02 -13.29 -19.15
C LEU A 367 -0.54 -14.31 -20.17
N ALA A 368 0.44 -13.91 -21.00
CA ALA A 368 1.09 -14.81 -21.93
C ALA A 368 1.75 -15.98 -21.18
N ASP A 369 1.64 -17.19 -21.74
CA ASP A 369 2.27 -18.40 -21.21
C ASP A 369 1.94 -18.73 -19.74
N TRP A 370 0.87 -18.19 -19.15
CA TRP A 370 0.54 -18.37 -17.73
C TRP A 370 0.55 -19.84 -17.27
N GLN A 371 0.11 -20.76 -18.13
CA GLN A 371 0.08 -22.20 -17.88
C GLN A 371 1.48 -22.83 -17.66
N HIS A 372 2.54 -22.16 -18.09
CA HIS A 372 3.93 -22.60 -17.99
C HIS A 372 4.65 -22.05 -16.74
N TYR A 373 3.94 -21.35 -15.86
CA TYR A 373 4.49 -20.85 -14.61
C TYR A 373 3.82 -21.51 -13.41
N ARG A 374 4.56 -21.59 -12.30
CA ARG A 374 4.03 -22.03 -11.01
C ARG A 374 3.65 -20.80 -10.21
N TYR A 375 2.54 -20.89 -9.49
CA TYR A 375 2.02 -19.80 -8.69
C TYR A 375 1.95 -20.20 -7.21
N LYS A 376 2.09 -19.20 -6.35
CA LYS A 376 1.88 -19.31 -4.92
C LYS A 376 0.85 -18.28 -4.51
N VAL A 377 -0.27 -18.76 -3.96
CA VAL A 377 -1.32 -17.91 -3.41
C VAL A 377 -1.03 -17.66 -1.94
N PHE A 378 -1.23 -16.42 -1.54
CA PHE A 378 -1.16 -15.91 -0.20
C PHE A 378 -2.50 -15.26 0.12
N GLU A 379 -3.05 -15.53 1.29
CA GLU A 379 -4.29 -14.91 1.73
C GLU A 379 -4.25 -14.60 3.22
N THR A 380 -4.92 -13.54 3.64
CA THR A 380 -5.03 -13.15 5.04
C THR A 380 -6.22 -12.23 5.27
N VAL A 381 -6.69 -12.19 6.51
CA VAL A 381 -7.68 -11.21 6.99
C VAL A 381 -6.97 -10.30 7.98
N THR A 382 -6.87 -9.02 7.66
CA THR A 382 -6.20 -8.02 8.50
C THR A 382 -7.24 -7.14 9.20
N PRO A 383 -7.31 -7.16 10.54
CA PRO A 383 -8.23 -6.31 11.28
C PRO A 383 -7.74 -4.85 11.28
N LEU A 384 -8.67 -3.92 11.11
CA LEU A 384 -8.43 -2.49 11.22
C LEU A 384 -8.48 -2.09 12.70
N ARG A 385 -7.35 -2.20 13.40
CA ARG A 385 -7.31 -2.02 14.87
C ARG A 385 -7.87 -0.69 15.35
N ASN A 386 -7.54 0.40 14.65
CA ASN A 386 -8.04 1.75 15.00
C ASN A 386 -9.54 1.91 14.73
N MET A 387 -10.11 1.07 13.87
CA MET A 387 -11.55 0.99 13.63
C MET A 387 -12.26 0.07 14.62
N ILE A 388 -11.57 -0.84 15.30
CA ILE A 388 -12.18 -1.71 16.31
C ILE A 388 -12.14 -1.04 17.69
N TRP A 389 -11.01 -0.44 18.08
CA TRP A 389 -10.78 0.11 19.43
C TRP A 389 -11.20 1.58 19.58
N ARG A 390 -12.43 1.87 19.20
CA ARG A 390 -13.01 3.22 19.00
C ARG A 390 -13.33 4.02 20.25
N GLN A 391 -12.96 3.55 21.44
CA GLN A 391 -13.46 4.03 22.73
C GLN A 391 -12.43 4.86 23.50
#